data_AF-A0A4Y2PHY7-F1
#
_entry.id   AF-A0A4Y2PHY7-F1
#
_cell.length_a   1.000
_cell.length_b   1.000
_cell.length_c   1.000
_cell.angle_alpha   90.00
_cell.angle_beta   90.00
_cell.angle_gamma   90.00
#
_symmetry.space_group_name_H-M   'P 1'
#
loop_
_entity.id
_entity.type
_entity.pdbx_description
1 polymer ?
#
loop_
_entity_poly.entity_id
_entity_poly.type
_entity_poly.pdbx_seq_one_letter_code
_entity_poly.pdbx_strand_id
1 'polypeptide(L)'
;MSNFDPSNPSKYILNLHANNLYGWAMSQALPLENFKWESLELWNEENIIQIPDEGDTGSVFKVDLEYPEEIHDAHNCLPVAA
;
A
#
# COMPACT_ATOMS: atom_id res chain seq x y z
N MET A 1 11.80 -35.34 -3.88
CA MET A 1 10.65 -35.41 -4.81
C MET A 1 9.67 -36.56 -4.49
N SER A 2 9.97 -37.47 -3.56
CA SER A 2 9.13 -38.64 -3.24
C SER A 2 7.75 -38.34 -2.63
N ASN A 3 7.49 -37.09 -2.22
CA ASN A 3 6.21 -36.64 -1.64
C ASN A 3 5.47 -35.62 -2.53
N PHE A 4 5.86 -35.47 -3.80
CA PHE A 4 5.16 -34.60 -4.75
C PHE A 4 4.03 -35.37 -5.41
N ASP A 5 2.80 -34.92 -5.20
CA ASP A 5 1.61 -35.45 -5.87
C ASP A 5 1.21 -34.49 -7.00
N PRO A 6 1.38 -34.90 -8.27
CA PRO A 6 1.07 -34.06 -9.42
C PRO A 6 -0.44 -33.81 -9.64
N SER A 7 -1.32 -34.49 -8.89
CA SER A 7 -2.76 -34.21 -8.92
C SER A 7 -3.17 -32.99 -8.10
N ASN A 8 -2.31 -32.55 -7.17
CA ASN A 8 -2.56 -31.34 -6.39
C ASN A 8 -2.39 -30.08 -7.24
N PRO A 9 -3.15 -29.00 -6.96
CA PRO A 9 -2.94 -27.71 -7.61
C PRO A 9 -1.51 -27.22 -7.40
N SER A 10 -0.89 -26.74 -8.48
CA SER A 10 0.43 -26.11 -8.37
C SER A 10 0.33 -24.81 -7.55
N LYS A 11 1.24 -24.64 -6.60
CA LYS A 11 1.34 -23.43 -5.78
C LYS A 11 2.61 -22.68 -6.15
N TYR A 12 2.48 -21.38 -6.39
CA TYR A 12 3.59 -20.50 -6.74
C TYR A 12 3.57 -19.29 -5.80
N ILE A 13 4.76 -18.82 -5.43
CA ILE A 13 4.91 -17.55 -4.71
C ILE A 13 5.44 -16.55 -5.72
N LEU A 14 4.72 -15.46 -5.92
CA LEU A 14 5.19 -14.33 -6.70
C LEU A 14 6.30 -13.62 -5.93
N ASN A 15 7.48 -13.50 -6.54
CA ASN A 15 8.58 -12.73 -5.97
C ASN A 15 8.86 -11.50 -6.82
N LEU A 16 8.42 -10.32 -6.34
CA LEU A 16 8.64 -9.03 -6.98
C LEU A 16 9.52 -8.17 -6.08
N HIS A 17 10.50 -7.52 -6.69
CA HIS A 17 11.36 -6.55 -6.03
C HIS A 17 11.39 -5.24 -6.82
N ALA A 18 11.16 -4.12 -6.14
CA ALA A 18 11.38 -2.81 -6.71
C ALA A 18 12.89 -2.50 -6.73
N ASN A 19 13.41 -2.16 -7.91
CA ASN A 19 14.79 -1.72 -8.06
C ASN A 19 14.96 -0.34 -7.42
N ASN A 20 15.88 -0.20 -6.47
CA ASN A 20 16.16 1.07 -5.78
C ASN A 20 14.92 1.68 -5.08
N LEU A 21 14.13 0.86 -4.38
CA LEU A 21 12.90 1.29 -3.71
C LEU A 21 13.09 2.55 -2.84
N TYR A 22 14.12 2.56 -1.99
CA TYR A 22 14.41 3.73 -1.15
C TYR A 22 14.80 4.96 -1.96
N GLY A 23 15.62 4.81 -3.00
CA GLY A 23 15.99 5.94 -3.84
C GLY A 23 14.79 6.51 -4.61
N TRP A 24 13.89 5.65 -5.07
CA TRP A 24 12.63 6.06 -5.69
C TRP A 24 11.73 6.80 -4.68
N ALA A 25 11.56 6.26 -3.47
CA ALA A 25 10.79 6.90 -2.39
C ALA A 25 11.39 8.25 -1.97
N MET A 26 12.71 8.35 -1.86
CA MET A 26 13.42 9.60 -1.56
C MET A 26 13.38 10.63 -2.69
N SER A 27 12.96 10.23 -3.89
CA SER A 27 12.77 11.13 -5.02
C SER A 27 11.34 11.69 -5.10
N GLN A 28 10.42 11.21 -4.24
CA GLN A 28 9.05 11.73 -4.16
C GLN A 28 9.00 13.02 -3.32
N ALA A 29 7.88 13.73 -3.36
CA ALA A 29 7.61 14.83 -2.44
C ALA A 29 7.50 14.31 -1.00
N LEU A 30 8.42 14.72 -0.13
CA LEU A 30 8.48 14.27 1.26
C LEU A 30 8.28 15.43 2.23
N PRO A 31 7.46 15.27 3.29
CA PRO A 31 7.30 16.30 4.32
C PRO A 31 8.59 16.42 5.14
N LEU A 32 9.11 17.65 5.27
CA LEU A 32 10.39 17.93 5.95
C LEU A 32 10.22 18.60 7.31
N GLU A 33 9.19 19.43 7.47
CA GLU A 33 8.99 20.26 8.67
C GLU A 33 7.53 20.68 8.85
N ASN A 34 7.25 21.43 9.92
CA ASN A 34 5.93 22.00 10.24
C ASN A 34 4.82 20.96 10.47
N PHE A 35 5.18 19.80 11.01
CA PHE A 35 4.22 18.75 11.39
C PHE A 35 3.23 19.27 12.44
N LYS A 36 1.94 19.10 12.14
CA LYS A 36 0.83 19.47 13.02
C LYS A 36 -0.24 18.40 12.98
N TRP A 37 -0.95 18.26 14.10
CA TRP A 37 -2.18 17.46 14.15
C TRP A 37 -3.35 18.30 13.65
N GLU A 38 -4.23 17.69 12.87
CA GLU A 38 -5.47 18.30 12.35
C GLU A 38 -6.69 17.60 12.93
N SER A 39 -7.85 18.27 12.92
CA SER A 39 -9.10 17.63 13.33
C SER A 39 -9.51 16.57 12.30
N LEU A 40 -9.88 15.38 12.79
CA LEU A 40 -10.37 14.29 11.95
C LEU A 40 -11.67 14.65 11.22
N GLU A 41 -12.46 15.58 11.78
CA GLU A 41 -13.75 16.01 11.23
C GLU A 41 -13.61 16.73 9.88
N LEU A 42 -12.40 17.17 9.53
CA LEU A 42 -12.09 17.84 8.26
C LEU A 42 -11.87 16.85 7.11
N TRP A 43 -11.69 15.56 7.41
CA TRP A 43 -11.22 14.56 6.44
C TRP A 43 -12.25 13.46 6.22
N ASN A 44 -12.40 13.06 4.97
CA ASN A 44 -13.20 11.92 4.55
C ASN A 44 -12.51 11.25 3.35
N GLU A 45 -12.99 10.07 2.93
CA GLU A 45 -12.38 9.34 1.83
C GLU A 45 -12.30 10.16 0.53
N GLU A 46 -13.37 10.87 0.17
CA GLU A 46 -13.44 11.64 -1.08
C GLU A 46 -12.40 12.75 -1.13
N ASN A 47 -12.16 13.45 -0.01
CA ASN A 47 -11.20 14.54 0.03
C ASN A 47 -9.75 14.06 0.22
N ILE A 48 -9.53 12.91 0.87
CA ILE A 48 -8.21 12.28 0.97
C ILE A 48 -7.71 11.84 -0.41
N ILE A 49 -8.57 11.20 -1.21
CA ILE A 49 -8.21 10.69 -2.55
C ILE A 49 -7.89 11.84 -3.53
N GLN A 50 -8.37 13.05 -3.27
CA GLN A 50 -8.12 14.22 -4.12
C GLN A 50 -6.81 14.97 -3.78
N ILE A 51 -6.08 14.56 -2.74
CA ILE A 51 -4.81 15.18 -2.39
C ILE A 51 -3.78 14.88 -3.50
N PRO A 52 -3.11 15.89 -4.06
CA PRO A 52 -2.11 15.67 -5.10
C PRO A 52 -0.82 15.06 -4.53
N ASP A 53 -0.25 14.09 -5.24
CA ASP A 53 1.01 13.43 -4.86
C ASP A 53 2.19 14.40 -4.75
N GLU A 54 2.23 15.44 -5.59
CA GLU A 54 3.27 16.47 -5.64
C GLU A 54 2.81 17.81 -5.06
N GLY A 55 1.97 17.78 -4.02
CA GLY A 55 1.48 18.98 -3.33
C GLY A 55 2.51 19.67 -2.44
N ASP A 56 2.35 20.97 -2.21
CA ASP A 56 3.17 21.75 -1.27
C ASP A 56 3.00 21.31 0.20
N THR A 57 1.89 20.62 0.51
CA THR A 57 1.59 20.11 1.85
C THR A 57 1.37 18.61 1.79
N GLY A 58 2.21 17.87 2.52
CA GLY A 58 2.05 16.42 2.71
C GLY A 58 1.13 16.11 3.89
N SER A 59 0.40 15.00 3.78
CA SER A 59 -0.51 14.50 4.82
C SER A 59 -0.20 13.05 5.14
N VAL A 60 -0.27 12.68 6.42
CA VAL A 60 -0.11 11.29 6.88
C VAL A 60 -1.38 10.89 7.62
N PHE A 61 -2.03 9.82 7.15
CA PHE A 61 -3.26 9.32 7.74
C PHE A 61 -3.02 7.97 8.40
N LYS A 62 -3.56 7.81 9.61
CA LYS A 62 -3.70 6.51 10.25
C LYS A 62 -5.16 6.10 10.12
N VAL A 63 -5.42 5.07 9.34
CA VAL A 63 -6.79 4.62 9.02
C VAL A 63 -6.94 3.13 9.29
N ASP A 64 -8.18 2.72 9.53
CA ASP A 64 -8.58 1.32 9.44
C ASP A 64 -9.05 1.04 8.01
N LEU A 65 -8.64 -0.08 7.44
CA LEU A 65 -9.00 -0.49 6.09
C LEU A 65 -9.91 -1.72 6.14
N GLU A 66 -11.02 -1.67 5.42
CA GLU A 66 -11.82 -2.85 5.14
C GLU A 66 -11.24 -3.57 3.93
N TYR A 67 -11.08 -4.89 4.03
CA TYR A 67 -10.50 -5.70 2.97
C TYR A 67 -11.50 -6.76 2.47
N PRO A 68 -12.25 -6.48 1.39
CA PRO A 68 -13.36 -7.32 0.94
C PRO A 68 -12.93 -8.75 0.61
N GLU A 69 -13.70 -9.75 1.02
CA GLU A 69 -13.36 -11.17 0.80
C GLU A 69 -13.23 -11.53 -0.68
N GLU A 70 -13.97 -10.84 -1.55
CA GLU A 70 -14.04 -11.11 -2.98
C GLU A 70 -12.70 -10.90 -3.69
N ILE A 71 -11.78 -10.12 -3.10
CA ILE A 71 -10.47 -9.81 -3.70
C ILE A 71 -9.30 -10.57 -3.07
N HIS A 72 -9.54 -11.36 -2.01
CA HIS A 72 -8.47 -12.04 -1.27
C HIS A 72 -7.65 -12.99 -2.14
N ASP A 73 -8.33 -13.81 -2.96
CA ASP A 73 -7.65 -14.76 -3.84
C ASP A 73 -6.83 -14.05 -4.93
N ALA A 74 -7.35 -12.94 -5.48
CA ALA A 74 -6.67 -12.17 -6.52
C ALA A 74 -5.42 -11.45 -5.99
N HIS A 75 -5.45 -11.06 -4.72
CA HIS A 75 -4.37 -10.31 -4.07
C HIS A 75 -3.52 -11.16 -3.12
N ASN A 76 -3.65 -12.49 -3.14
CA ASN A 76 -2.97 -13.39 -2.22
C ASN A 76 -1.43 -13.29 -2.23
N CYS A 77 -0.87 -12.62 -3.24
CA CYS A 77 0.56 -12.41 -3.47
C CYS A 77 0.97 -10.92 -3.42
N LEU A 78 0.08 -10.00 -3.05
CA LEU A 78 0.32 -8.56 -3.08
C LEU A 78 0.19 -7.94 -1.67
N PRO A 79 1.25 -7.33 -1.12
CA PRO A 79 1.14 -6.49 0.06
C PRO A 79 0.55 -5.13 -0.34
N VAL A 80 -0.74 -4.91 -0.05
CA VAL A 80 -1.49 -3.73 -0.51
C VAL A 80 -1.60 -2.59 0.52
N ALA A 81 -1.14 -2.81 1.75
CA ALA A 81 -1.13 -1.81 2.81
C ALA A 81 0.17 -1.91 3.61
N ALA A 82 0.62 -0.79 4.19
CA ALA A 82 1.86 -0.64 4.94
C ALA A 82 1.62 0.07 6.28
#